data_AF-A0A351T2N0-F1
#
_entry.id   AF-A0A351T2N0-F1
#
_cell.length_a   1.000
_cell.length_b   1.000
_cell.length_c   1.000
_cell.angle_alpha   90.00
_cell.angle_beta   90.00
_cell.angle_gamma   90.00
#
_symmetry.space_group_name_H-M   'P 1'
#
loop_
_entity.id
_entity.type
_entity.pdbx_description
1 polymer ?
#
loop_
_entity_poly.entity_id
_entity_poly.type
_entity_poly.pdbx_seq_one_letter_code
_entity_poly.pdbx_strand_id
1 'polypeptide(L)'
;ARMQEGMLSLMQMARGTIAVQMMREAALPYIVVLTDPTTGGVTASYGMLGDIHIAEPNALIGFAGQRVIEQTIREQLPEGFQRAEMLQSQGMVDMVVHRHDMRATLSRILQMLMYDRRRHKAATALPGPAGVR
;
A
#
# COMPACT_ATOMS: atom_id res chain seq x y z
N ALA A 1 7.50 8.98 -11.25
CA ALA A 1 8.13 8.39 -12.45
C ALA A 1 9.49 9.03 -12.65
N ARG A 2 10.52 8.29 -13.06
CA ARG A 2 11.84 8.86 -13.32
C ARG A 2 11.90 9.34 -14.77
N MET A 3 11.70 10.64 -14.98
CA MET A 3 11.54 11.23 -16.32
C MET A 3 12.72 10.93 -17.26
N GLN A 4 13.91 10.72 -16.71
CA GLN A 4 15.12 10.36 -17.44
C GLN A 4 14.99 9.03 -18.20
N GLU A 5 14.09 8.14 -17.78
CA GLU A 5 13.81 6.86 -18.43
C GLU A 5 12.58 6.92 -19.36
N GLY A 6 11.91 8.08 -19.46
CA GLY A 6 10.77 8.31 -20.35
C GLY A 6 9.65 7.27 -20.19
N MET A 7 9.22 6.69 -21.31
CA MET A 7 8.15 5.68 -21.35
C MET A 7 8.48 4.43 -20.53
N LEU A 8 9.75 4.06 -20.37
CA LEU A 8 10.12 2.89 -19.56
C LEU A 8 9.72 3.07 -18.10
N SER A 9 9.86 4.29 -17.58
CA SER A 9 9.38 4.65 -16.25
C SER A 9 7.87 4.56 -16.12
N LEU A 10 7.12 4.92 -17.17
CA LEU A 10 5.66 4.80 -17.20
C LEU A 10 5.24 3.33 -17.19
N MET A 11 5.89 2.48 -18.00
CA MET A 11 5.57 1.05 -18.09
C MET A 11 5.78 0.29 -16.77
N GLN A 12 6.58 0.82 -15.84
CA GLN A 12 6.70 0.23 -14.50
C GLN A 12 5.38 0.25 -13.72
N MET A 13 4.46 1.17 -14.03
CA MET A 13 3.13 1.18 -13.45
C MET A 13 2.37 -0.10 -13.80
N ALA A 14 2.31 -0.44 -15.09
CA ALA A 14 1.65 -1.67 -15.56
C ALA A 14 2.31 -2.91 -14.98
N ARG A 15 3.65 -2.95 -14.96
CA ARG A 15 4.42 -4.06 -14.37
C ARG A 15 4.11 -4.24 -12.88
N GLY A 16 4.10 -3.16 -12.10
CA GLY A 16 3.76 -3.19 -10.69
C GLY A 16 2.33 -3.66 -10.44
N THR A 17 1.37 -3.18 -11.22
CA THR A 17 -0.03 -3.63 -11.16
C THR A 17 -0.17 -5.13 -11.43
N ILE A 18 0.52 -5.67 -12.44
CA ILE A 18 0.52 -7.10 -12.72
C ILE A 18 1.10 -7.89 -11.54
N ALA A 19 2.19 -7.41 -10.93
CA ALA A 19 2.77 -8.07 -9.76
C ALA A 19 1.81 -8.11 -8.56
N VAL A 20 1.05 -7.04 -8.32
CA VAL A 20 0.01 -7.01 -7.28
C VAL A 20 -1.13 -7.98 -7.61
N GLN A 21 -1.55 -8.06 -8.88
CA GLN A 21 -2.55 -9.03 -9.32
C GLN A 21 -2.09 -10.49 -9.09
N MET A 22 -0.82 -10.81 -9.35
CA MET A 22 -0.25 -12.13 -9.05
C MET A 22 -0.26 -12.44 -7.54
N MET A 23 -0.02 -11.44 -6.69
CA MET A 23 -0.14 -11.60 -5.22
C MET A 23 -1.58 -11.94 -4.81
N ARG A 24 -2.56 -11.25 -5.42
CA ARG A 24 -3.99 -11.49 -5.19
C ARG A 24 -4.40 -12.89 -5.63
N GLU A 25 -3.96 -13.34 -6.80
CA GLU A 25 -4.21 -14.70 -7.31
C GLU A 25 -3.59 -15.78 -6.41
N ALA A 26 -2.44 -15.49 -5.80
CA ALA A 26 -1.81 -16.35 -4.80
C ALA A 26 -2.47 -16.28 -3.40
N ALA A 27 -3.56 -15.51 -3.25
CA ALA A 27 -4.25 -15.25 -1.99
C ALA A 27 -3.30 -14.76 -0.88
N LEU A 28 -2.35 -13.89 -1.23
CA LEU A 28 -1.44 -13.24 -0.29
C LEU A 28 -1.87 -11.80 -0.04
N PRO A 29 -1.88 -11.34 1.23
CA PRO A 29 -2.24 -9.96 1.54
C PRO A 29 -1.18 -8.99 1.02
N TYR A 30 -1.63 -7.93 0.37
CA TYR A 30 -0.82 -6.81 -0.08
C TYR A 30 -1.20 -5.55 0.72
N ILE A 31 -0.32 -5.16 1.64
CA ILE A 31 -0.51 -3.98 2.49
C ILE A 31 0.40 -2.86 1.96
N VAL A 32 -0.16 -1.68 1.74
CA VAL A 32 0.60 -0.52 1.28
C VAL A 32 0.78 0.45 2.44
N VAL A 33 2.03 0.86 2.68
CA VAL A 33 2.36 1.95 3.62
C VAL A 33 2.77 3.17 2.81
N LEU A 34 1.93 4.20 2.83
CA LEU A 34 2.10 5.46 2.13
C LEU A 34 2.86 6.44 3.02
N THR A 35 4.02 6.89 2.56
CA THR A 35 4.88 7.82 3.30
C THR A 35 5.01 9.14 2.57
N ASP A 36 5.53 10.16 3.25
CA ASP A 36 5.70 11.49 2.67
C ASP A 36 6.92 11.57 1.74
N PRO A 37 6.78 12.05 0.49
CA PRO A 37 5.57 12.11 -0.32
C PRO A 37 5.36 10.82 -1.14
N THR A 38 4.10 10.45 -1.41
CA THR A 38 3.74 9.41 -2.39
C THR A 38 2.86 10.02 -3.47
N THR A 39 3.40 10.25 -4.67
CA THR A 39 2.68 10.98 -5.72
C THR A 39 2.79 10.38 -7.12
N GLY A 40 1.97 10.88 -8.05
CA GLY A 40 2.06 10.56 -9.47
C GLY A 40 1.81 9.10 -9.78
N GLY A 41 2.62 8.55 -10.68
CA GLY A 41 2.46 7.18 -11.17
C GLY A 41 2.44 6.09 -10.10
N VAL A 42 3.09 6.31 -8.94
CA VAL A 42 3.06 5.34 -7.83
C VAL A 42 1.64 5.27 -7.24
N THR A 43 1.05 6.42 -6.91
CA THR A 43 -0.34 6.49 -6.43
C THR A 43 -1.34 6.02 -7.48
N ALA A 44 -1.11 6.29 -8.76
CA ALA A 44 -1.99 5.84 -9.83
C ALA A 44 -1.74 4.38 -10.28
N SER A 45 -0.96 3.60 -9.53
CA SER A 45 -0.72 2.18 -9.83
C SER A 45 -0.68 1.36 -8.55
N TYR A 46 0.39 0.58 -8.33
CA TYR A 46 0.51 -0.35 -7.22
C TYR A 46 0.35 0.29 -5.84
N GLY A 47 0.58 1.61 -5.70
CA GLY A 47 0.39 2.32 -4.43
C GLY A 47 -1.06 2.46 -3.97
N MET A 48 -2.05 2.24 -4.84
CA MET A 48 -3.49 2.32 -4.50
C MET A 48 -4.24 1.01 -4.78
N LEU A 49 -3.50 -0.10 -4.86
CA LEU A 49 -4.04 -1.45 -5.08
C LEU A 49 -3.88 -2.35 -3.85
N GLY A 50 -3.59 -1.76 -2.69
CA GLY A 50 -3.49 -2.49 -1.42
C GLY A 50 -4.84 -3.04 -0.98
N ASP A 51 -4.81 -4.20 -0.32
CA ASP A 51 -5.96 -4.69 0.46
C ASP A 51 -6.21 -3.77 1.66
N ILE A 52 -5.14 -3.20 2.21
CA ILE A 52 -5.16 -2.19 3.29
C ILE A 52 -4.12 -1.12 2.97
N HIS A 53 -4.55 0.14 3.01
CA HIS A 53 -3.74 1.35 2.88
C HIS A 53 -3.51 1.98 4.27
N ILE A 54 -2.25 2.04 4.67
CA ILE A 54 -1.80 2.70 5.88
C ILE A 54 -1.01 3.94 5.46
N ALA A 55 -1.20 5.06 6.12
CA ALA A 55 -0.38 6.26 5.90
C ALA A 55 0.33 6.70 7.18
N GLU A 56 1.47 7.36 7.02
CA GLU A 56 2.10 8.11 8.12
C GLU A 56 1.40 9.47 8.33
N PRO A 57 1.40 10.02 9.55
CA PRO A 57 0.77 11.31 9.84
C PRO A 57 1.29 12.42 8.94
N ASN A 58 0.38 13.27 8.45
CA ASN A 58 0.66 14.40 7.56
C ASN A 58 1.29 14.06 6.19
N ALA A 59 1.39 12.78 5.82
CA ALA A 59 2.00 12.39 4.54
C ALA A 59 1.22 12.99 3.36
N LEU A 60 1.95 13.58 2.40
CA LEU A 60 1.38 14.08 1.15
C LEU A 60 1.18 12.93 0.17
N ILE A 61 -0.09 12.66 -0.17
CA ILE A 61 -0.48 11.55 -1.04
C ILE A 61 -1.41 12.07 -2.14
N GLY A 62 -1.03 11.87 -3.40
CA GLY A 62 -1.92 12.25 -4.50
C GLY A 62 -1.34 12.10 -5.90
N PHE A 63 -2.22 11.98 -6.89
CA PHE A 63 -1.80 11.78 -8.28
C PHE A 63 -1.10 13.01 -8.86
N ALA A 64 -1.78 14.16 -8.89
CA ALA A 64 -1.20 15.42 -9.35
C ALA A 64 -0.68 16.22 -8.15
N GLY A 65 0.42 16.95 -8.34
CA GLY A 65 0.93 17.86 -7.31
C GLY A 65 0.01 19.06 -7.11
N GLN A 66 -0.10 19.55 -5.87
CA GLN A 66 -0.95 20.68 -5.47
C GLN A 66 -0.85 21.88 -6.41
N ARG A 67 0.37 22.32 -6.73
CA ARG A 67 0.63 23.42 -7.66
C ARG A 67 -0.02 23.23 -9.04
N VAL A 68 0.04 22.02 -9.60
CA VAL A 68 -0.54 21.73 -10.92
C VAL A 68 -2.06 21.82 -10.85
N ILE A 69 -2.64 21.36 -9.74
CA ILE A 69 -4.08 21.41 -9.52
C ILE A 69 -4.54 22.87 -9.38
N GLU A 70 -3.91 23.66 -8.51
CA GLU A 70 -4.22 25.08 -8.30
C GLU A 70 -4.15 25.89 -9.60
N GLN A 71 -3.10 25.68 -10.41
CA GLN A 71 -2.95 26.35 -11.69
C GLN A 71 -4.05 25.98 -12.69
N THR A 72 -4.58 24.76 -12.60
CA THR A 72 -5.63 24.25 -13.49
C THR A 72 -7.01 24.80 -13.12
N ILE A 73 -7.36 24.75 -11.83
CA ILE A 73 -8.68 25.19 -11.34
C ILE A 73 -8.74 26.69 -11.03
N ARG A 74 -7.58 27.36 -10.90
CA ARG A 74 -7.40 28.78 -10.55
C ARG A 74 -7.99 29.16 -9.19
N GLU A 75 -7.96 28.23 -8.25
CA GLU A 75 -8.40 28.41 -6.87
C GLU A 75 -7.32 27.87 -5.91
N GLN A 76 -7.35 28.35 -4.66
CA GLN A 76 -6.49 27.84 -3.60
C GLN A 76 -7.03 26.52 -3.08
N LEU A 77 -6.13 25.58 -2.82
CA LEU A 77 -6.52 24.31 -2.23
C LEU A 77 -6.81 24.47 -0.74
N PRO A 78 -7.79 23.72 -0.19
CA PRO A 78 -8.06 23.71 1.24
C PRO A 78 -6.82 23.31 2.06
N GLU A 79 -6.76 23.78 3.31
CA GLU A 79 -5.76 23.30 4.26
C GLU A 79 -5.89 21.78 4.45
N GLY A 80 -4.76 21.09 4.52
CA GLY A 80 -4.74 19.64 4.64
C GLY A 80 -5.10 18.88 3.35
N PHE A 81 -5.27 19.55 2.20
CA PHE A 81 -5.50 18.88 0.93
C PHE A 81 -4.39 17.88 0.63
N GLN A 82 -4.76 16.67 0.21
CA GLN A 82 -3.86 15.54 -0.04
C GLN A 82 -3.08 15.02 1.18
N ARG A 83 -3.41 15.44 2.41
CA ARG A 83 -2.80 14.89 3.63
C ARG A 83 -3.47 13.58 4.03
N ALA A 84 -2.68 12.68 4.62
CA ALA A 84 -3.11 11.37 5.10
C ALA A 84 -4.45 11.39 5.85
N GLU A 85 -4.66 12.38 6.72
CA GLU A 85 -5.88 12.56 7.53
C GLU A 85 -7.10 12.91 6.66
N MET A 86 -6.92 13.77 5.66
CA MET A 86 -7.96 14.09 4.68
C MET A 86 -8.30 12.84 3.86
N LEU A 87 -7.29 12.13 3.34
CA LEU A 87 -7.51 10.88 2.60
C LEU A 87 -8.20 9.81 3.44
N GLN A 88 -7.89 9.72 4.74
CA GLN A 88 -8.56 8.81 5.66
C GLN A 88 -10.04 9.18 5.82
N SER A 89 -10.35 10.47 6.00
CA SER A 89 -11.74 10.94 6.09
C SER A 89 -12.57 10.69 4.82
N GLN A 90 -11.91 10.62 3.65
CA GLN A 90 -12.53 10.36 2.36
C GLN A 90 -12.53 8.86 1.98
N GLY A 91 -12.03 7.98 2.85
CA GLY A 91 -12.01 6.53 2.61
C GLY A 91 -10.95 6.04 1.63
N MET A 92 -9.95 6.86 1.29
CA MET A 92 -8.81 6.43 0.45
C MET A 92 -7.67 5.79 1.26
N VAL A 93 -7.58 6.11 2.56
CA VAL A 93 -6.62 5.53 3.50
C VAL A 93 -7.40 4.89 4.63
N ASP A 94 -7.07 3.65 5.00
CA ASP A 94 -7.77 2.93 6.05
C ASP A 94 -7.35 3.40 7.45
N MET A 95 -6.06 3.71 7.62
CA MET A 95 -5.52 4.16 8.91
C MET A 95 -4.30 5.05 8.77
N VAL A 96 -4.25 6.08 9.62
CA VAL A 96 -3.06 6.91 9.84
C VAL A 96 -2.34 6.43 11.10
N VAL A 97 -1.08 6.04 10.97
CA VAL A 97 -0.33 5.36 12.03
C VAL A 97 1.06 5.97 12.17
N HIS A 98 1.42 6.38 13.39
CA HIS A 98 2.76 6.88 13.67
C HIS A 98 3.83 5.81 13.46
N ARG A 99 5.02 6.21 12.97
CA ARG A 99 6.12 5.30 12.60
C ARG A 99 6.51 4.32 13.71
N HIS A 100 6.46 4.76 14.97
CA HIS A 100 6.79 3.91 16.13
C HIS A 100 5.79 2.77 16.35
N ASP A 101 4.52 2.96 15.98
CA ASP A 101 3.46 1.95 16.14
C ASP A 101 3.32 1.06 14.90
N MET A 102 3.91 1.46 13.77
CA MET A 102 3.79 0.79 12.47
C MET A 102 4.11 -0.72 12.54
N ARG A 103 5.20 -1.09 13.23
CA ARG A 103 5.61 -2.49 13.36
C ARG A 103 4.55 -3.33 14.07
N ALA A 104 4.01 -2.82 15.18
CA ALA A 104 3.00 -3.52 15.97
C ALA A 104 1.69 -3.65 15.16
N THR A 105 1.28 -2.57 14.49
CA THR A 105 0.09 -2.54 13.63
C THR A 105 0.19 -3.53 12.48
N LEU A 106 1.29 -3.51 11.71
CA LEU A 106 1.52 -4.45 10.61
C LEU A 106 1.55 -5.90 11.10
N SER A 107 2.19 -6.17 12.24
CA SER A 107 2.22 -7.51 12.82
C SER A 107 0.81 -8.01 13.15
N ARG A 108 -0.03 -7.17 13.75
CA ARG A 108 -1.41 -7.52 14.10
C ARG A 108 -2.26 -7.80 12.86
N ILE A 109 -2.18 -6.94 11.86
CA ILE A 109 -2.93 -7.10 10.59
C ILE A 109 -2.50 -8.40 9.90
N LEU A 110 -1.19 -8.62 9.73
CA LEU A 110 -0.69 -9.85 9.10
C LEU A 110 -1.05 -11.10 9.90
N GLN A 111 -1.09 -11.03 11.23
CA GLN A 111 -1.55 -12.16 12.04
C GLN A 111 -3.00 -12.52 11.75
N MET A 112 -3.88 -11.54 11.59
CA MET A 112 -5.28 -11.76 11.25
C MET A 112 -5.43 -12.33 9.83
N LEU A 113 -4.81 -11.68 8.84
CA LEU A 113 -4.96 -12.05 7.43
C LEU A 113 -4.29 -13.40 7.08
N MET A 114 -3.24 -13.77 7.81
CA MET A 114 -2.48 -15.01 7.56
C MET A 114 -2.83 -16.15 8.52
N TYR A 115 -3.85 -15.98 9.38
CA TYR A 115 -4.18 -16.94 10.44
C TYR A 115 -4.50 -18.34 9.89
N ASP A 116 -5.44 -18.43 8.94
CA ASP A 116 -5.87 -19.71 8.38
C ASP A 116 -4.78 -20.42 7.58
N ARG A 117 -3.90 -19.66 6.91
CA ARG A 117 -2.79 -20.23 6.16
C ARG A 117 -1.76 -20.90 7.06
N ARG A 118 -1.50 -20.35 8.26
CA ARG A 118 -0.64 -21.03 9.25
C ARG A 118 -1.28 -22.33 9.72
N ARG A 119 -2.58 -22.32 9.97
CA ARG A 119 -3.32 -23.50 10.40
C ARG A 119 -3.34 -24.58 9.32
N HIS A 120 -3.56 -24.20 8.07
CA HIS A 120 -3.57 -25.11 6.93
C HIS A 120 -2.20 -25.70 6.64
N LYS A 121 -1.11 -24.93 6.81
CA LYS A 121 0.28 -25.42 6.70
C LYS A 121 0.69 -26.29 7.90
N ALA A 122 0.21 -25.99 9.10
CA ALA A 122 0.47 -26.79 10.30
C ALA A 122 -0.30 -28.13 10.27
N ALA A 123 -1.52 -28.14 9.73
CA ALA A 123 -2.33 -29.35 9.58
C ALA A 123 -1.81 -30.31 8.49
N THR A 124 -1.12 -29.79 7.46
CA THR A 124 -0.50 -30.61 6.40
C THR A 124 0.96 -30.98 6.68
N ALA A 125 1.56 -30.46 7.75
CA ALA A 125 2.86 -30.93 8.23
C ALA A 125 2.67 -32.32 8.87
N LEU A 126 2.88 -33.38 8.09
CA LEU A 126 2.89 -34.75 8.60
C LEU A 126 3.90 -34.84 9.77
N PRO A 127 3.57 -35.57 10.86
CA PRO A 127 4.57 -35.87 11.88
C PRO A 127 5.75 -36.58 11.20
N GLY A 128 6.96 -36.09 11.45
CA GLY A 128 8.19 -36.68 10.92
C GLY A 128 8.25 -38.17 11.23
N PRO A 129 8.93 -38.98 10.41
CA PRO A 129 8.92 -40.43 10.54
C PRO A 129 9.30 -40.79 11.97
N ALA A 130 8.37 -41.46 12.68
CA ALA A 130 8.64 -42.00 14.00
C ALA A 130 9.88 -42.88 13.87
N GLY A 131 10.95 -42.50 14.57
CA GLY A 131 12.24 -43.18 14.48
C GLY A 131 12.05 -44.69 14.65
N VAL A 132 12.26 -45.43 13.57
CA VAL A 132 12.41 -46.88 13.61
C VAL A 132 13.75 -47.12 14.30
N ARG A 133 13.67 -47.56 15.56
CA ARG A 133 14.82 -48.15 16.27
C ARG A 133 15.09 -49.54 15.73
#